data_AF-A0A8W8LFC9-F1
#
_entry.id   AF-A0A8W8LFC9-F1
#
_cell.length_a   1.000
_cell.length_b   1.000
_cell.length_c   1.000
_cell.angle_alpha   90.00
_cell.angle_beta   90.00
_cell.angle_gamma   90.00
#
_symmetry.space_group_name_H-M   'P 1'
#
loop_
_entity.id
_entity.type
_entity.pdbx_description
1 polymer ?
#
loop_
_entity_poly.entity_id
_entity_poly.type
_entity_poly.pdbx_seq_one_letter_code
_entity_poly.pdbx_strand_id
1 'polypeptide(L)'
;MCPPATTDEMCYKMYCFDPGRKMCITGSEQRAAMGTSCGDKKWCKLGKCVRDEKAPTVPDNCPFPDVPPPRASCKEDATPMQCQDPIFYKRCCQSCNRNFTEEDFCRDSKILINGLKCDQFIAKYTQEICNYDPNVKNFCCASCKKHIHYAPTPPSPTRSVPVNCQDNLFVRINSLPCEVFVAKNGLCDRPIVQQHCCGSCQAWNDLKK
;
A
#
# COMPACT_ATOMS: atom_id res chain seq x y z
N MET A 1 -9.97 -7.41 13.30
CA MET A 1 -9.32 -7.02 12.03
C MET A 1 -8.07 -7.88 11.86
N CYS A 2 -7.62 -8.09 10.63
CA CYS A 2 -6.40 -8.86 10.34
C CYS A 2 -5.33 -7.95 9.73
N PRO A 3 -4.05 -8.14 10.08
CA PRO A 3 -3.56 -9.02 11.15
C PRO A 3 -3.93 -8.48 12.56
N PRO A 4 -3.63 -9.22 13.65
CA PRO A 4 -3.92 -8.79 15.03
C PRO A 4 -3.50 -7.34 15.32
N ALA A 5 -4.18 -6.68 16.27
CA ALA A 5 -3.81 -5.34 16.71
C ALA A 5 -2.44 -5.35 17.38
N THR A 6 -2.14 -6.40 18.17
CA THR A 6 -0.90 -6.55 18.93
C THR A 6 -0.38 -7.99 18.86
N THR A 7 0.89 -8.17 19.24
CA THR A 7 1.53 -9.48 19.39
C THR A 7 0.97 -10.30 20.54
N ASP A 8 0.42 -9.67 21.58
CA ASP A 8 -0.29 -10.39 22.63
C ASP A 8 -1.62 -10.96 22.13
N GLU A 9 -2.32 -10.22 21.25
CA GLU A 9 -3.62 -10.64 20.76
C GLU A 9 -3.57 -11.99 20.04
N MET A 10 -2.52 -12.27 19.26
CA MET A 10 -2.38 -13.59 18.61
C MET A 10 -2.29 -14.75 19.61
N CYS A 11 -1.78 -14.52 20.81
CA CYS A 11 -1.55 -15.58 21.79
C CYS A 11 -2.85 -16.06 22.44
N TYR A 12 -3.86 -15.20 22.57
CA TYR A 12 -5.17 -15.57 23.12
C TYR A 12 -6.30 -15.58 22.08
N LYS A 13 -6.05 -15.09 20.86
CA LYS A 13 -7.03 -15.08 19.76
C LYS A 13 -6.34 -15.25 18.41
N MET A 14 -6.45 -16.45 17.85
CA MET A 14 -5.87 -16.76 16.55
C MET A 14 -6.75 -16.26 15.41
N TYR A 15 -6.08 -15.81 14.35
CA TYR A 15 -6.70 -15.36 13.11
C TYR A 15 -6.14 -16.18 11.95
N CYS A 16 -7.03 -16.78 11.17
CA CYS A 16 -6.66 -17.52 9.96
C CYS A 16 -7.18 -16.76 8.74
N PHE A 17 -6.34 -16.50 7.75
CA PHE A 17 -6.78 -15.91 6.50
C PHE A 17 -7.40 -16.98 5.60
N ASP A 18 -8.66 -16.79 5.21
CA ASP A 18 -9.35 -17.62 4.21
C ASP A 18 -9.17 -16.96 2.83
N PRO A 19 -8.37 -17.55 1.92
CA PRO A 19 -8.13 -16.99 0.60
C PRO A 19 -9.38 -17.02 -0.31
N GLY A 20 -10.30 -17.97 -0.10
CA GLY A 20 -11.54 -18.06 -0.87
C GLY A 20 -12.50 -16.92 -0.52
N ARG A 21 -12.59 -16.57 0.76
CA ARG A 21 -13.43 -15.46 1.25
C ARG A 21 -12.70 -14.11 1.28
N LYS A 22 -11.38 -14.09 1.06
CA LYS A 22 -10.51 -12.89 1.16
C LYS A 22 -10.66 -12.16 2.50
N MET A 23 -10.89 -12.91 3.56
CA MET A 23 -11.11 -12.37 4.91
C MET A 23 -10.47 -13.28 5.95
N CYS A 24 -10.25 -12.74 7.14
CA CYS A 24 -9.86 -13.56 8.25
C CYS A 24 -11.05 -14.13 8.99
N ILE A 25 -10.94 -15.40 9.35
CA ILE A 25 -11.82 -16.09 10.27
C ILE A 25 -11.11 -16.20 11.62
N THR A 26 -11.91 -16.15 12.69
CA THR A 26 -11.45 -16.34 14.07
C THR A 26 -12.50 -17.16 14.79
N GLY A 27 -12.07 -18.21 15.51
CA GLY A 27 -12.92 -18.92 16.45
C GLY A 27 -12.61 -18.44 17.87
N SER A 28 -13.63 -18.26 18.71
CA SER A 28 -13.44 -17.89 20.13
C SER A 28 -12.59 -18.88 20.91
N GLU A 29 -12.49 -20.13 20.45
CA GLU A 29 -11.67 -21.18 21.05
C GLU A 29 -10.29 -21.34 20.40
N GLN A 30 -10.05 -20.69 19.27
CA GLN A 30 -8.79 -20.80 18.54
C GLN A 30 -7.74 -19.91 19.20
N ARG A 31 -6.83 -20.53 19.96
CA ARG A 31 -5.66 -19.87 20.58
C ARG A 31 -4.39 -20.36 19.89
N ALA A 32 -3.36 -19.51 19.87
CA ALA A 32 -2.05 -19.97 19.48
C ALA A 32 -1.58 -21.07 20.45
N ALA A 33 -0.89 -22.07 19.92
CA ALA A 33 -0.27 -23.09 20.76
C ALA A 33 0.80 -22.47 21.67
N MET A 34 1.04 -23.09 22.82
CA MET A 34 2.18 -22.68 23.64
C MET A 34 3.48 -22.86 22.85
N GLY A 35 4.37 -21.86 22.92
CA GLY A 35 5.62 -21.86 22.16
C GLY A 35 5.50 -21.32 20.74
N THR A 36 4.31 -20.95 20.26
CA THR A 36 4.19 -20.19 19.01
C THR A 36 4.97 -18.88 19.13
N SER A 37 5.82 -18.56 18.15
CA SER A 37 6.55 -17.30 18.15
C SER A 37 5.60 -16.12 17.93
N CYS A 38 5.78 -15.06 18.70
CA CYS A 38 4.96 -13.85 18.64
C CYS A 38 5.80 -12.57 18.51
N GLY A 39 7.09 -12.70 18.20
CA GLY A 39 8.05 -11.60 18.10
C GLY A 39 9.47 -12.06 18.40
N ASP A 40 10.39 -11.12 18.44
CA ASP A 40 11.82 -11.42 18.56
C ASP A 40 12.11 -11.94 19.95
N LYS A 41 12.66 -13.17 20.00
CA LYS A 41 12.90 -13.87 21.26
C LYS A 41 11.64 -13.94 22.12
N LYS A 42 10.45 -14.13 21.53
CA LYS A 42 9.19 -14.24 22.28
C LYS A 42 8.35 -15.45 21.86
N TRP A 43 7.66 -16.02 22.85
CA TRP A 43 6.70 -17.10 22.70
C TRP A 43 5.35 -16.77 23.32
N CYS A 44 4.29 -17.31 22.74
CA CYS A 44 2.99 -17.38 23.38
C CYS A 44 3.04 -18.35 24.57
N LYS A 45 2.81 -17.84 25.79
CA LYS A 45 2.70 -18.61 27.04
C LYS A 45 1.46 -18.12 27.79
N LEU A 46 0.53 -19.04 28.07
CA LEU A 46 -0.73 -18.75 28.79
C LEU A 46 -1.49 -17.53 28.20
N GLY A 47 -1.55 -17.43 26.88
CA GLY A 47 -2.24 -16.33 26.19
C GLY A 47 -1.50 -15.00 26.14
N LYS A 48 -0.23 -14.91 26.59
CA LYS A 48 0.60 -13.71 26.53
C LYS A 48 1.84 -13.91 25.67
N CYS A 49 2.32 -12.85 25.03
CA CYS A 49 3.58 -12.87 24.30
C CYS A 49 4.73 -12.55 25.26
N VAL A 50 5.51 -13.56 25.63
CA VAL A 50 6.53 -13.47 26.68
C VAL A 50 7.92 -13.67 26.10
N ARG A 51 8.87 -12.83 26.52
CA ARG A 51 10.28 -12.94 26.13
C ARG A 51 10.92 -14.22 26.69
N ASP A 52 11.69 -14.91 25.86
CA ASP A 52 12.46 -16.10 26.18
C ASP A 52 13.68 -16.15 25.23
N GLU A 53 14.89 -16.20 25.78
CA GLU A 53 16.13 -16.19 24.97
C GLU A 53 16.27 -17.43 24.06
N LYS A 54 15.53 -18.51 24.37
CA LYS A 54 15.46 -19.72 23.55
C LYS A 54 14.47 -19.61 22.39
N ALA A 55 13.64 -18.58 22.36
CA ALA A 55 12.70 -18.37 21.27
C ALA A 55 13.41 -17.98 19.96
N PRO A 56 12.78 -18.23 18.80
CA PRO A 56 13.30 -17.81 17.50
C PRO A 56 13.45 -16.29 17.41
N THR A 57 14.31 -15.86 16.50
CA THR A 57 14.41 -14.45 16.11
C THR A 57 13.43 -14.19 14.97
N VAL A 58 12.33 -13.52 15.30
CA VAL A 58 11.30 -13.06 14.38
C VAL A 58 11.19 -11.55 14.55
N PRO A 59 11.28 -10.72 13.50
CA PRO A 59 11.23 -9.26 13.66
C PRO A 59 9.98 -8.81 14.42
N ASP A 60 10.16 -8.01 15.48
CA ASP A 60 9.05 -7.50 16.31
C ASP A 60 8.06 -6.63 15.52
N ASN A 61 8.51 -6.01 14.42
CA ASN A 61 7.70 -5.22 13.51
C ASN A 61 6.99 -6.06 12.42
N CYS A 62 7.36 -7.33 12.27
CA CYS A 62 6.75 -8.26 11.31
C CYS A 62 6.62 -9.68 11.89
N PRO A 63 5.86 -9.86 12.99
CA PRO A 63 5.69 -11.16 13.63
C PRO A 63 4.65 -12.04 12.92
N PHE A 64 3.92 -11.49 11.95
CA PHE A 64 2.80 -12.15 11.28
C PHE A 64 3.13 -12.41 9.80
N PRO A 65 2.58 -13.49 9.21
CA PRO A 65 2.68 -13.70 7.77
C PRO A 65 1.89 -12.64 7.00
N ASP A 66 2.18 -12.54 5.70
CA ASP A 66 1.44 -11.65 4.79
C ASP A 66 -0.04 -12.04 4.67
N VAL A 67 -0.91 -11.06 4.88
CA VAL A 67 -2.36 -11.14 4.78
C VAL A 67 -2.87 -10.05 3.83
N PRO A 68 -2.98 -10.32 2.52
CA PRO A 68 -3.25 -9.29 1.53
C PRO A 68 -4.59 -8.56 1.78
N PRO A 69 -4.65 -7.24 1.51
CA PRO A 69 -5.91 -6.51 1.50
C PRO A 69 -6.85 -7.02 0.39
N PRO A 70 -8.17 -6.76 0.49
CA PRO A 70 -9.09 -7.05 -0.58
C PRO A 70 -8.64 -6.40 -1.89
N ARG A 71 -8.58 -7.20 -2.97
CA ARG A 71 -8.15 -6.77 -4.32
C ARG A 71 -6.67 -6.34 -4.43
N ALA A 72 -5.83 -6.76 -3.50
CA ALA A 72 -4.38 -6.59 -3.57
C ALA A 72 -3.66 -7.93 -3.35
N SER A 73 -2.38 -7.99 -3.70
CA SER A 73 -1.47 -9.11 -3.47
C SER A 73 -0.20 -8.56 -2.84
N CYS A 74 0.16 -9.02 -1.64
CA CYS A 74 1.40 -8.56 -0.98
C CYS A 74 2.62 -8.80 -1.87
N LYS A 75 2.70 -9.97 -2.50
CA LYS A 75 3.84 -10.34 -3.37
C LYS A 75 3.96 -9.45 -4.61
N GLU A 76 2.85 -9.04 -5.20
CA GLU A 76 2.85 -8.28 -6.45
C GLU A 76 2.81 -6.76 -6.23
N ASP A 77 2.20 -6.32 -5.15
CA ASP A 77 1.93 -4.90 -4.90
C ASP A 77 2.90 -4.29 -3.86
N ALA A 78 3.72 -5.10 -3.19
CA ALA A 78 4.78 -4.59 -2.32
C ALA A 78 5.88 -3.93 -3.14
N THR A 79 5.87 -2.59 -3.07
CA THR A 79 6.92 -1.70 -3.58
C THR A 79 7.46 -0.86 -2.41
N PRO A 80 8.66 -0.28 -2.52
CA PRO A 80 9.21 0.61 -1.50
C PRO A 80 8.24 1.73 -1.09
N MET A 81 7.50 2.28 -2.06
CA MET A 81 6.49 3.31 -1.81
C MET A 81 5.26 2.75 -1.09
N GLN A 82 4.73 1.61 -1.55
CA GLN A 82 3.54 1.01 -0.95
C GLN A 82 3.81 0.52 0.49
N CYS A 83 5.05 0.12 0.78
CA CYS A 83 5.48 -0.30 2.11
C CYS A 83 5.68 0.85 3.11
N GLN A 84 5.59 2.11 2.67
CA GLN A 84 5.51 3.25 3.58
C GLN A 84 4.09 3.43 4.16
N ASP A 85 3.07 2.87 3.52
CA ASP A 85 1.71 2.87 4.06
C ASP A 85 1.64 1.94 5.28
N PRO A 86 1.33 2.44 6.50
CA PRO A 86 1.30 1.61 7.69
C PRO A 86 0.23 0.51 7.62
N ILE A 87 -0.86 0.71 6.88
CA ILE A 87 -1.92 -0.29 6.75
C ILE A 87 -1.47 -1.45 5.86
N PHE A 88 -0.88 -1.14 4.71
CA PHE A 88 -0.30 -2.11 3.80
C PHE A 88 0.90 -2.80 4.44
N TYR A 89 1.83 -2.06 5.06
CA TYR A 89 2.98 -2.63 5.75
C TYR A 89 2.53 -3.61 6.82
N LYS A 90 1.56 -3.23 7.66
CA LYS A 90 1.03 -4.13 8.69
C LYS A 90 0.53 -5.44 8.10
N ARG A 91 -0.13 -5.40 6.94
CA ARG A 91 -0.69 -6.57 6.26
C ARG A 91 0.33 -7.37 5.44
N CYS A 92 1.34 -6.73 4.91
CA CYS A 92 2.26 -7.28 3.92
C CYS A 92 3.72 -7.16 4.35
N CYS A 93 3.98 -7.21 5.66
CA CYS A 93 5.27 -6.87 6.24
C CYS A 93 6.40 -7.79 5.73
N GLN A 94 6.12 -9.07 5.47
CA GLN A 94 7.12 -10.01 4.98
C GLN A 94 7.51 -9.66 3.54
N SER A 95 6.52 -9.37 2.69
CA SER A 95 6.78 -8.84 1.34
C SER A 95 7.45 -7.47 1.35
N CYS A 96 7.25 -6.65 2.39
CA CYS A 96 7.87 -5.33 2.52
C CYS A 96 9.31 -5.36 3.06
N ASN A 97 9.69 -6.38 3.82
CA ASN A 97 11.03 -6.54 4.38
C ASN A 97 11.96 -7.40 3.50
N ARG A 98 11.55 -7.72 2.27
CA ARG A 98 12.42 -8.39 1.29
C ARG A 98 13.41 -7.40 0.68
N ASN A 99 14.44 -7.92 0.04
CA ASN A 99 15.30 -7.10 -0.82
C ASN A 99 14.54 -6.73 -2.10
N PHE A 100 14.33 -5.42 -2.30
CA PHE A 100 13.68 -4.88 -3.49
C PHE A 100 14.66 -4.85 -4.67
N THR A 101 14.16 -5.20 -5.86
CA THR A 101 14.91 -5.06 -7.13
C THR A 101 14.69 -3.66 -7.70
N GLU A 102 15.51 -3.25 -8.68
CA GLU A 102 15.34 -1.97 -9.37
C GLU A 102 13.94 -1.82 -10.02
N GLU A 103 13.36 -2.93 -10.48
CA GLU A 103 12.01 -2.99 -11.04
C GLU A 103 10.93 -2.67 -10.00
N ASP A 104 11.16 -3.01 -8.73
CA ASP A 104 10.21 -2.72 -7.64
C ASP A 104 10.18 -1.23 -7.29
N PHE A 105 11.30 -0.51 -7.46
CA PHE A 105 11.37 0.93 -7.26
C PHE A 105 10.67 1.72 -8.36
N CYS A 106 10.47 1.11 -9.53
CA CYS A 106 9.90 1.79 -10.68
C CYS A 106 8.98 0.87 -11.48
N ARG A 107 7.89 0.44 -10.82
CA ARG A 107 6.81 -0.34 -11.42
C ARG A 107 5.62 0.58 -11.74
N ASP A 108 4.91 0.27 -12.82
CA ASP A 108 3.62 0.89 -13.08
C ASP A 108 2.57 0.41 -12.09
N SER A 109 1.80 1.36 -11.56
CA SER A 109 0.61 1.09 -10.78
C SER A 109 -0.45 0.40 -11.62
N LYS A 110 -1.20 -0.52 -11.01
CA LYS A 110 -2.30 -1.27 -11.65
C LYS A 110 -3.58 -0.44 -11.83
N ILE A 111 -3.59 0.81 -11.38
CA ILE A 111 -4.75 1.71 -11.48
C ILE A 111 -4.89 2.22 -12.92
N LEU A 112 -6.13 2.40 -13.37
CA LEU A 112 -6.42 3.00 -14.67
C LEU A 112 -6.48 4.52 -14.58
N ILE A 113 -5.70 5.20 -15.42
CA ILE A 113 -5.71 6.66 -15.58
C ILE A 113 -6.54 6.99 -16.82
N ASN A 114 -7.63 7.74 -16.67
CA ASN A 114 -8.59 7.99 -17.75
C ASN A 114 -9.08 6.69 -18.44
N GLY A 115 -9.20 5.62 -17.65
CA GLY A 115 -9.62 4.29 -18.13
C GLY A 115 -8.52 3.48 -18.84
N LEU A 116 -7.27 3.96 -18.84
CA LEU A 116 -6.13 3.35 -19.53
C LEU A 116 -5.07 2.85 -18.56
N LYS A 117 -4.41 1.75 -18.91
CA LYS A 117 -3.16 1.34 -18.24
C LYS A 117 -2.05 2.34 -18.56
N CYS A 118 -0.97 2.32 -17.77
CA CYS A 118 0.12 3.27 -17.93
C CYS A 118 0.75 3.28 -19.33
N ASP A 119 1.06 2.12 -19.90
CA ASP A 119 1.58 1.99 -21.25
C ASP A 119 0.62 2.60 -22.30
N GLN A 120 -0.67 2.32 -22.17
CA GLN A 120 -1.72 2.86 -23.05
C GLN A 120 -1.91 4.37 -22.86
N PHE A 121 -1.85 4.84 -21.62
CA PHE A 121 -2.03 6.25 -21.27
C PHE A 121 -0.89 7.09 -21.86
N ILE A 122 0.35 6.65 -21.66
CA ILE A 122 1.54 7.30 -22.19
C ILE A 122 1.56 7.26 -23.73
N ALA A 123 1.19 6.14 -24.33
CA ALA A 123 1.06 6.04 -25.79
C ALA A 123 0.02 7.03 -26.36
N LYS A 124 -1.06 7.31 -25.61
CA LYS A 124 -2.14 8.21 -26.05
C LYS A 124 -1.85 9.69 -25.82
N TYR A 125 -1.26 10.05 -24.68
CA TYR A 125 -1.07 11.44 -24.24
C TYR A 125 0.38 11.94 -24.33
N THR A 126 1.25 11.16 -24.97
CA THR A 126 2.68 11.41 -25.20
C THR A 126 3.56 11.24 -23.96
N GLN A 127 4.86 11.04 -24.20
CA GLN A 127 5.85 10.86 -23.15
C GLN A 127 6.08 12.12 -22.31
N GLU A 128 5.80 13.31 -22.86
CA GLU A 128 6.08 14.57 -22.18
C GLU A 128 5.24 14.73 -20.91
N ILE A 129 4.07 14.07 -20.83
CA ILE A 129 3.24 14.08 -19.63
C ILE A 129 3.96 13.50 -18.40
N CYS A 130 4.93 12.60 -18.59
CA CYS A 130 5.79 12.10 -17.51
C CYS A 130 6.73 13.18 -16.95
N ASN A 131 7.03 14.22 -17.73
CA ASN A 131 7.87 15.33 -17.30
C ASN A 131 7.04 16.46 -16.69
N TYR A 132 5.85 16.72 -17.24
CA TYR A 132 4.98 17.80 -16.77
C TYR A 132 4.17 17.43 -15.52
N ASP A 133 3.74 16.18 -15.39
CA ASP A 133 2.99 15.72 -14.24
C ASP A 133 3.80 14.70 -13.42
N PRO A 134 4.42 15.12 -12.30
CA PRO A 134 5.15 14.21 -11.42
C PRO A 134 4.26 13.09 -10.87
N ASN A 135 2.93 13.29 -10.85
CA ASN A 135 1.97 12.28 -10.44
C ASN A 135 1.84 11.16 -11.46
N VAL A 136 1.80 11.50 -12.75
CA VAL A 136 1.80 10.50 -13.83
C VAL A 136 3.11 9.74 -13.83
N LYS A 137 4.24 10.42 -13.61
CA LYS A 137 5.55 9.77 -13.45
C LYS A 137 5.58 8.75 -12.30
N ASN A 138 4.90 9.05 -11.19
CA ASN A 138 4.81 8.15 -10.05
C ASN A 138 3.88 6.95 -10.32
N PHE A 139 2.73 7.16 -10.97
CA PHE A 139 1.84 6.05 -11.36
C PHE A 139 2.47 5.15 -12.42
N CYS A 140 3.13 5.76 -13.41
CA CYS A 140 3.54 5.10 -14.64
C CYS A 140 5.05 5.06 -14.74
N CYS A 141 5.75 4.84 -13.63
CA CYS A 141 7.21 4.93 -13.57
C CYS A 141 7.90 4.05 -14.63
N ALA A 142 7.49 2.78 -14.78
CA ALA A 142 8.10 1.87 -15.74
C ALA A 142 7.81 2.33 -17.17
N SER A 143 6.56 2.69 -17.47
CA SER A 143 6.16 3.21 -18.78
C SER A 143 6.87 4.52 -19.12
N CYS A 144 7.02 5.41 -18.15
CA CYS A 144 7.76 6.66 -18.26
C CYS A 144 9.28 6.46 -18.41
N LYS A 145 9.85 5.31 -18.00
CA LYS A 145 11.26 4.98 -18.25
C LYS A 145 11.49 4.29 -19.60
N LYS A 146 10.50 3.55 -20.12
CA LYS A 146 10.66 2.74 -21.35
C LYS A 146 10.80 3.56 -22.64
N HIS A 147 10.35 4.81 -22.65
CA HIS A 147 10.30 5.64 -23.86
C HIS A 147 11.33 6.77 -23.88
N ILE A 148 12.53 6.56 -23.32
CA ILE A 148 13.67 7.49 -23.48
C ILE A 148 14.25 7.36 -24.91
N HIS A 149 13.46 7.74 -25.90
CA HIS A 149 13.95 8.12 -27.22
C HIS A 149 13.22 9.39 -27.61
N TYR A 150 13.71 10.50 -27.07
CA TYR A 150 13.96 11.78 -27.72
C TYR A 150 13.98 12.86 -26.63
N ALA A 151 15.14 13.47 -26.45
CA ALA A 151 15.30 14.65 -25.60
C ALA A 151 14.62 15.85 -26.27
N PRO A 152 13.99 16.74 -25.47
CA PRO A 152 14.24 18.15 -25.68
C PRO A 152 14.53 18.93 -24.38
N THR A 153 15.17 20.07 -24.60
CA THR A 153 15.69 21.08 -23.66
C THR A 153 14.66 21.66 -22.67
N PRO A 154 15.09 22.16 -21.50
CA PRO A 154 14.21 22.54 -20.40
C PRO A 154 13.72 23.99 -20.49
N PRO A 155 12.48 24.30 -20.07
CA PRO A 155 12.14 25.55 -19.43
C PRO A 155 12.16 25.41 -17.90
N SER A 156 12.59 26.49 -17.24
CA SER A 156 12.88 26.60 -15.80
C SER A 156 11.67 26.34 -14.88
N PRO A 157 11.90 25.86 -13.64
CA PRO A 157 10.83 25.62 -12.68
C PRO A 157 10.45 26.89 -11.92
N THR A 158 9.18 27.31 -12.01
CA THR A 158 8.62 28.24 -11.04
C THR A 158 8.00 27.45 -9.90
N ARG A 159 8.68 27.53 -8.75
CA ARG A 159 8.28 26.98 -7.46
C ARG A 159 7.08 27.78 -6.92
N SER A 160 6.01 27.09 -6.55
CA SER A 160 5.08 27.59 -5.53
C SER A 160 4.47 26.43 -4.75
N VAL A 161 4.83 26.37 -3.47
CA VAL A 161 4.08 25.66 -2.44
C VAL A 161 2.71 26.36 -2.31
N PRO A 162 1.62 25.61 -2.15
CA PRO A 162 0.76 25.91 -1.00
C PRO A 162 0.33 24.66 -0.22
N VAL A 163 0.24 24.88 1.09
CA VAL A 163 -0.14 23.98 2.20
C VAL A 163 -1.66 23.68 2.23
N ASN A 164 -2.32 23.60 1.07
CA ASN A 164 -3.68 23.09 0.97
C ASN A 164 -3.69 21.87 0.05
N CYS A 165 -3.96 20.73 0.66
CA CYS A 165 -4.14 19.43 0.04
C CYS A 165 -5.35 19.48 -0.92
N GLN A 166 -5.10 19.68 -2.21
CA GLN A 166 -6.12 19.74 -3.26
C GLN A 166 -6.06 18.50 -4.15
N ASP A 167 -7.18 18.16 -4.78
CA ASP A 167 -7.23 17.08 -5.75
C ASP A 167 -6.53 17.47 -7.05
N ASN A 168 -5.84 16.51 -7.68
CA ASN A 168 -5.32 16.66 -9.03
C ASN A 168 -6.48 16.57 -10.03
N LEU A 169 -6.87 17.73 -10.57
CA LEU A 169 -8.00 17.87 -11.51
C LEU A 169 -7.79 17.17 -12.87
N PHE A 170 -6.54 16.81 -13.22
CA PHE A 170 -6.23 16.11 -14.46
C PHE A 170 -6.35 14.58 -14.34
N VAL A 171 -6.42 14.06 -13.11
CA VAL A 171 -6.40 12.63 -12.84
C VAL A 171 -7.82 12.13 -12.57
N ARG A 172 -8.29 11.20 -13.41
CA ARG A 172 -9.46 10.38 -13.13
C ARG A 172 -9.03 8.96 -12.79
N ILE A 173 -9.33 8.53 -11.56
CA ILE A 173 -8.99 7.21 -11.06
C ILE A 173 -10.15 6.26 -11.38
N ASN A 174 -9.88 5.20 -12.15
CA ASN A 174 -10.91 4.30 -12.67
C ASN A 174 -12.06 5.08 -13.37
N SER A 175 -11.68 6.08 -14.17
CA SER A 175 -12.58 6.97 -14.90
C SER A 175 -13.46 7.88 -14.05
N LEU A 176 -13.27 7.91 -12.73
CA LEU A 176 -14.01 8.76 -11.81
C LEU A 176 -13.14 9.95 -11.37
N PRO A 177 -13.71 11.16 -11.24
CA PRO A 177 -13.02 12.26 -10.56
C PRO A 177 -12.78 11.90 -9.08
N CYS A 178 -11.78 12.52 -8.46
CA CYS A 178 -11.35 12.21 -7.09
C CYS A 178 -12.50 12.19 -6.08
N GLU A 179 -13.38 13.19 -6.11
CA GLU A 179 -14.54 13.29 -5.22
C GLU A 179 -15.46 12.05 -5.30
N VAL A 180 -15.76 11.61 -6.52
CA VAL A 180 -16.66 10.47 -6.77
C VAL A 180 -15.94 9.15 -6.46
N PHE A 181 -14.67 9.05 -6.83
CA PHE A 181 -13.87 7.85 -6.58
C PHE A 181 -13.72 7.58 -5.08
N VAL A 182 -13.35 8.62 -4.32
CA VAL A 182 -13.15 8.55 -2.86
C VAL A 182 -14.47 8.29 -2.14
N ALA A 183 -15.55 9.01 -2.50
CA ALA A 183 -16.86 8.76 -1.90
C ALA A 183 -17.35 7.32 -2.10
N LYS A 184 -17.08 6.73 -3.27
CA LYS A 184 -17.55 5.39 -3.63
C LYS A 184 -16.67 4.26 -3.06
N ASN A 185 -15.35 4.43 -3.04
CA ASN A 185 -14.43 3.34 -2.72
C ASN A 185 -13.72 3.51 -1.37
N GLY A 186 -13.62 4.73 -0.85
CA GLY A 186 -13.01 5.00 0.46
C GLY A 186 -11.55 4.59 0.59
N LEU A 187 -10.81 4.52 -0.52
CA LEU A 187 -9.43 4.01 -0.59
C LEU A 187 -8.38 5.08 -0.25
N CYS A 188 -8.68 5.97 0.69
CA CYS A 188 -7.82 7.07 1.09
C CYS A 188 -6.62 6.64 1.96
N ASP A 189 -6.63 5.39 2.38
CA ASP A 189 -5.48 4.69 2.96
C ASP A 189 -4.39 4.38 1.93
N ARG A 190 -4.70 4.38 0.63
CA ARG A 190 -3.68 4.17 -0.40
C ARG A 190 -2.87 5.46 -0.59
N PRO A 191 -1.54 5.46 -0.39
CA PRO A 191 -0.71 6.66 -0.53
C PRO A 191 -0.88 7.35 -1.89
N ILE A 192 -1.04 6.54 -2.94
CA ILE A 192 -1.34 7.01 -4.30
C ILE A 192 -2.67 7.79 -4.35
N VAL A 193 -3.73 7.27 -3.74
CA VAL A 193 -5.03 7.96 -3.72
C VAL A 193 -4.93 9.20 -2.84
N GLN A 194 -4.23 9.12 -1.71
CA GLN A 194 -4.03 10.24 -0.80
C GLN A 194 -3.18 11.37 -1.40
N GLN A 195 -2.20 11.04 -2.25
CA GLN A 195 -1.34 12.02 -2.91
C GLN A 195 -2.10 12.81 -4.01
N HIS A 196 -3.08 12.20 -4.68
CA HIS A 196 -3.76 12.81 -5.83
C HIS A 196 -5.19 13.25 -5.55
N CYS A 197 -5.89 12.55 -4.67
CA CYS A 197 -7.24 12.89 -4.23
C CYS A 197 -7.20 13.40 -2.80
N CYS A 198 -6.17 14.19 -2.51
CA CYS A 198 -5.81 14.63 -1.19
C CYS A 198 -6.99 15.37 -0.53
N GLY A 199 -7.58 16.34 -1.22
CA GLY A 199 -8.69 17.14 -0.70
C GLY A 199 -9.95 16.30 -0.49
N SER A 200 -10.27 15.43 -1.44
CA SER A 200 -11.36 14.46 -1.31
C SER A 200 -11.15 13.49 -0.14
N CYS A 201 -9.91 13.06 0.10
CA CYS A 201 -9.58 12.14 1.19
C CYS A 201 -9.62 12.79 2.56
N GLN A 202 -9.23 14.06 2.67
CA GLN A 202 -9.44 14.83 3.91
C GLN A 202 -10.93 14.93 4.24
N ALA A 203 -11.75 15.35 3.28
CA ALA A 203 -13.20 15.46 3.46
C ALA A 203 -13.84 14.11 3.87
N TRP A 204 -13.41 13.00 3.26
CA TRP A 204 -13.91 11.67 3.59
C TRP A 204 -13.50 11.19 5.00
N ASN A 205 -12.28 11.51 5.44
CA ASN A 205 -11.82 11.16 6.78
C ASN A 205 -12.55 11.94 7.88
N ASP A 206 -12.88 13.21 7.63
CA ASP A 206 -13.62 14.03 8.58
C ASP A 206 -15.09 13.59 8.74
N LEU A 207 -15.69 13.00 7.70
CA LEU A 207 -17.02 12.37 7.78
C LEU A 207 -17.04 11.05 8.57
N LYS A 208 -15.88 10.49 8.91
CA LYS A 208 -15.73 9.20 9.62
C LYS A 208 -15.29 9.34 11.08
N LYS A 209 -14.99 10.56 11.53
CA LYS A 209 -14.76 10.89 12.94
C LYS A 209 -16.09 11.11 13.65
#